data_AF-A0A532BQE8-F1
#
_entry.id   AF-A0A532BQE8-F1
#
_cell.length_a   1.000
_cell.length_b   1.000
_cell.length_c   1.000
_cell.angle_alpha   90.00
_cell.angle_beta   90.00
_cell.angle_gamma   90.00
#
_symmetry.space_group_name_H-M   'P 1'
#
loop_
_entity.id
_entity.type
_entity.pdbx_description
1 polymer ?
#
loop_
_entity_poly.entity_id
_entity_poly.type
_entity_poly.pdbx_seq_one_letter_code
_entity_poly.pdbx_strand_id
1 'polypeptide(L)'
;RSGKRTAKAALKIAVDMARDGLISKEEAVARIDPASLDQLLHPTIDPKAARDVIGVGLPASPGAATGEIVFSSNDAEEAKTQGRKAILVRIETSPEDIHGMHAAEGILTTRGGMTSHAAVVARGMGKPCVSGAGSLRVDYKAGTLMAMGATFRKGDIITIDGGNGQVLKGAVPMLQPELSGDFAAIMEWADGARRMKVRTNAETPLDARMARSFGAEGIGLCRTEHMFFDGDRIVAMREMILADTEKERRTALAKLLPMQRSDFLDLFEIMAGLPVTIRLLDPPLHEFLPKTEEEVAEVAAAMNVPPDKLRQRTEALHEFNP
;
A
#
# COMPACT_ATOMS: atom_id res chain seq x y z
N ARG A 1 11.58 -13.66 35.38
CA ARG A 1 11.17 -13.73 33.96
C ARG A 1 11.03 -12.30 33.42
N SER A 2 11.43 -12.03 32.18
CA SER A 2 11.11 -10.74 31.54
C SER A 2 9.60 -10.62 31.41
N GLY A 3 9.03 -9.46 31.77
CA GLY A 3 7.58 -9.23 31.71
C GLY A 3 7.13 -8.93 30.28
N LYS A 4 6.03 -9.53 29.82
CA LYS A 4 5.39 -9.13 28.55
C LYS A 4 4.90 -7.68 28.67
N ARG A 5 5.15 -6.87 27.66
CA ARG A 5 4.87 -5.42 27.63
C ARG A 5 4.38 -5.01 26.25
N THR A 6 3.66 -3.89 26.17
CA THR A 6 3.35 -3.24 24.89
C THR A 6 4.59 -2.53 24.34
N ALA A 7 4.63 -2.25 23.03
CA ALA A 7 5.74 -1.53 22.40
C ALA A 7 6.00 -0.17 23.08
N LYS A 8 4.94 0.59 23.36
CA LYS A 8 5.02 1.88 24.08
C LYS A 8 5.62 1.74 25.49
N ALA A 9 5.23 0.70 26.24
CA ALA A 9 5.78 0.46 27.57
C ALA A 9 7.24 -0.03 27.52
N ALA A 10 7.60 -0.83 26.52
CA ALA A 10 8.98 -1.28 26.31
C ALA A 10 9.91 -0.10 26.03
N LEU A 11 9.52 0.81 25.13
CA LEU A 11 10.26 2.04 24.82
C LEU A 11 10.44 2.90 26.07
N LYS A 12 9.34 3.20 26.78
CA LYS A 12 9.39 4.03 27.98
C LYS A 12 10.37 3.49 29.02
N ILE A 13 10.27 2.19 29.32
CA ILE A 13 11.14 1.55 30.32
C ILE A 13 12.60 1.57 29.86
N ALA A 14 12.88 1.27 28.59
CA ALA A 14 14.24 1.28 28.07
C ALA A 14 14.86 2.68 28.13
N VAL A 15 14.09 3.71 27.76
CA VAL A 15 14.53 5.11 27.80
C VAL A 15 14.74 5.58 29.24
N ASP A 16 13.80 5.31 30.14
CA ASP A 16 13.91 5.69 31.56
C ASP A 16 15.14 5.00 32.20
N MET A 17 15.33 3.70 31.98
CA MET A 17 16.50 2.97 32.51
C MET A 17 17.83 3.52 31.98
N ALA A 18 17.89 3.93 30.70
CA ALA A 18 19.09 4.53 30.13
C ALA A 18 19.35 5.94 30.70
N ARG A 19 18.29 6.75 30.88
CA ARG A 19 18.38 8.09 31.50
C ARG A 19 18.81 8.02 32.96
N ASP A 20 18.38 6.99 33.68
CA ASP A 20 18.75 6.73 35.07
C ASP A 20 20.14 6.08 35.22
N GLY A 21 20.83 5.81 34.10
CA GLY A 21 22.17 5.21 34.10
C GLY A 21 22.21 3.73 34.49
N LEU A 22 21.06 3.04 34.49
CA LEU A 22 20.96 1.61 34.81
C LEU A 22 21.45 0.73 33.65
N ILE A 23 21.34 1.21 32.42
CA ILE A 23 21.78 0.55 31.19
C ILE A 23 22.40 1.57 30.24
N SER A 24 23.22 1.11 29.28
CA SER A 24 23.70 1.98 28.21
C SER A 24 22.62 2.27 27.17
N LYS A 25 22.83 3.29 26.33
CA LYS A 25 21.92 3.60 25.21
C LYS A 25 21.87 2.47 24.19
N GLU A 26 23.00 1.83 23.92
CA GLU A 26 23.13 0.68 23.03
C GLU A 26 22.35 -0.52 23.58
N GLU A 27 22.41 -0.75 24.90
CA GLU A 27 21.63 -1.79 25.54
C GLU A 27 20.13 -1.47 25.51
N ALA A 28 19.74 -0.20 25.68
CA ALA A 28 18.35 0.23 25.55
C ALA A 28 17.80 -0.07 24.15
N VAL A 29 18.56 0.24 23.09
CA VAL A 29 18.21 -0.10 21.70
C VAL A 29 18.09 -1.62 21.52
N ALA A 30 19.07 -2.40 22.01
CA ALA A 30 19.08 -3.86 21.86
C ALA A 30 17.94 -4.58 22.62
N ARG A 31 17.32 -3.93 23.60
CA ARG A 31 16.18 -4.47 24.37
C ARG A 31 14.83 -4.28 23.69
N ILE A 32 14.75 -3.46 22.64
CA ILE A 32 13.52 -3.25 21.88
C ILE A 32 13.41 -4.32 20.80
N ASP A 33 12.29 -5.04 20.78
CA ASP A 33 11.95 -5.94 19.68
C ASP A 33 11.58 -5.09 18.44
N PRO A 34 12.34 -5.16 17.34
CA PRO A 34 12.06 -4.37 16.14
C PRO A 34 10.65 -4.61 15.58
N ALA A 35 10.13 -5.84 15.66
CA ALA A 35 8.79 -6.17 15.17
C ALA A 35 7.68 -5.44 15.95
N SER A 36 7.96 -5.07 17.20
CA SER A 36 7.01 -4.32 18.03
C SER A 36 6.90 -2.84 17.62
N LEU A 37 7.91 -2.30 16.93
CA LEU A 37 7.89 -0.89 16.48
C LEU A 37 6.86 -0.64 15.39
N ASP A 38 6.56 -1.64 14.56
CA ASP A 38 5.57 -1.54 13.50
C ASP A 38 4.19 -1.11 14.04
N GLN A 39 3.82 -1.60 15.23
CA GLN A 39 2.58 -1.20 15.92
C GLN A 39 2.50 0.29 16.25
N LEU A 40 3.64 0.98 16.31
CA LEU A 40 3.76 2.40 16.62
C LEU A 40 3.85 3.26 15.34
N LEU A 41 3.87 2.65 14.16
CA LEU A 41 3.93 3.36 12.88
C LEU A 41 2.57 3.48 12.22
N HIS A 42 1.58 2.70 12.67
CA HIS A 42 0.24 2.71 12.10
C HIS A 42 -0.77 3.41 13.01
N PRO A 43 -1.81 4.05 12.45
CA PRO A 43 -2.96 4.49 13.23
C PRO A 43 -3.53 3.32 14.04
N THR A 44 -3.91 3.56 15.28
CA THR A 44 -4.53 2.54 16.15
C THR A 44 -5.88 3.02 16.64
N ILE A 45 -6.80 2.10 16.92
CA ILE A 45 -8.08 2.45 17.54
C ILE A 45 -7.82 3.00 18.94
N ASP A 46 -8.45 4.12 19.30
CA ASP A 46 -8.38 4.67 20.65
C ASP A 46 -8.81 3.58 21.67
N PRO A 47 -7.97 3.21 22.64
CA PRO A 47 -8.31 2.23 23.67
C PRO A 47 -9.58 2.56 24.46
N LYS A 48 -10.01 3.83 24.50
CA LYS A 48 -11.24 4.29 25.15
C LYS A 48 -12.47 4.22 24.25
N ALA A 49 -12.30 4.02 22.94
CA ALA A 49 -13.41 3.95 22.01
C ALA A 49 -14.22 2.65 22.19
N ALA A 50 -15.53 2.76 22.04
CA ALA A 50 -16.41 1.59 22.03
C ALA A 50 -16.10 0.72 20.80
N ARG A 51 -15.95 -0.59 21.02
CA ARG A 51 -15.66 -1.56 19.95
C ARG A 51 -16.91 -2.37 19.65
N ASP A 52 -17.67 -1.93 18.65
CA ASP A 52 -18.84 -2.68 18.15
C ASP A 52 -18.39 -3.65 17.05
N VAL A 53 -17.84 -4.79 17.48
CA VAL A 53 -17.19 -5.78 16.59
C VAL A 53 -18.24 -6.59 15.84
N ILE A 54 -18.24 -6.48 14.52
CA ILE A 54 -19.15 -7.19 13.61
C ILE A 54 -18.51 -8.41 12.94
N GLY A 55 -17.20 -8.55 13.02
CA GLY A 55 -16.47 -9.69 12.47
C GLY A 55 -15.04 -9.77 12.98
N VAL A 56 -14.47 -10.97 12.90
CA VAL A 56 -13.06 -11.23 13.22
C VAL A 56 -12.46 -12.09 12.10
N GLY A 57 -11.28 -11.70 11.66
CA GLY A 57 -10.43 -12.42 10.72
C GLY A 57 -8.99 -12.49 11.24
N LEU A 58 -8.05 -12.69 10.32
CA LEU A 58 -6.62 -12.74 10.60
C LEU A 58 -6.01 -11.33 10.53
N PRO A 59 -5.13 -10.95 11.48
CA PRO A 59 -4.43 -9.66 11.47
C PRO A 59 -3.33 -9.64 10.40
N ALA A 60 -3.73 -9.49 9.13
CA ALA A 60 -2.86 -9.69 7.98
C ALA A 60 -1.80 -8.59 7.81
N SER A 61 -2.20 -7.34 8.00
CA SER A 61 -1.32 -6.17 8.03
C SER A 61 -1.78 -5.21 9.13
N PRO A 62 -0.88 -4.74 10.00
CA PRO A 62 -1.23 -3.92 11.16
C PRO A 62 -1.78 -2.54 10.79
N GLY A 63 -2.36 -1.90 11.81
CA GLY A 63 -2.97 -0.57 11.72
C GLY A 63 -4.50 -0.60 11.73
N ALA A 64 -5.08 0.60 11.78
CA ALA A 64 -6.52 0.82 11.76
C ALA A 64 -6.91 1.75 10.62
N ALA A 65 -7.99 1.41 9.92
CA ALA A 65 -8.52 2.20 8.81
C ALA A 65 -10.04 2.32 8.93
N THR A 66 -10.56 3.50 8.61
CA THR A 66 -12.00 3.78 8.57
C THR A 66 -12.37 4.33 7.20
N GLY A 67 -13.45 3.80 6.62
CA GLY A 67 -13.93 4.24 5.32
C GLY A 67 -15.26 3.59 4.93
N GLU A 68 -15.79 4.05 3.82
CA GLU A 68 -16.98 3.51 3.16
C GLU A 68 -16.68 2.16 2.53
N ILE A 69 -17.61 1.21 2.62
CA ILE A 69 -17.47 -0.10 1.96
C ILE A 69 -17.53 0.08 0.45
N VAL A 70 -16.52 -0.46 -0.25
CA VAL A 70 -16.51 -0.64 -1.70
C VAL A 70 -16.20 -2.10 -2.04
N PHE A 71 -16.77 -2.61 -3.14
CA PHE A 71 -16.67 -4.03 -3.50
C PHE A 71 -15.84 -4.31 -4.76
N SER A 72 -15.36 -3.27 -5.44
CA SER A 72 -14.55 -3.35 -6.64
C SER A 72 -13.33 -2.43 -6.57
N SER A 73 -12.31 -2.76 -7.36
CA SER A 73 -11.08 -1.96 -7.50
C SER A 73 -11.42 -0.54 -8.00
N ASN A 74 -12.23 -0.45 -9.05
CA ASN A 74 -12.67 0.81 -9.67
C ASN A 74 -13.44 1.70 -8.68
N ASP A 75 -14.29 1.12 -7.84
CA ASP A 75 -15.03 1.89 -6.82
C ASP A 75 -14.09 2.51 -5.77
N ALA A 76 -13.01 1.81 -5.42
CA ALA A 76 -12.00 2.33 -4.50
C ALA A 76 -11.21 3.49 -5.12
N GLU A 77 -10.86 3.39 -6.40
CA GLU A 77 -10.23 4.47 -7.15
C GLU A 77 -11.15 5.69 -7.28
N GLU A 78 -12.42 5.46 -7.64
CA GLU A 78 -13.42 6.52 -7.73
C GLU A 78 -13.58 7.24 -6.38
N ALA A 79 -13.69 6.48 -5.28
CA ALA A 79 -13.77 7.07 -3.94
C ALA A 79 -12.54 7.95 -3.65
N LYS A 80 -11.33 7.48 -3.96
CA LYS A 80 -10.09 8.24 -3.77
C LYS A 80 -10.05 9.52 -4.61
N THR A 81 -10.43 9.46 -5.88
CA THR A 81 -10.48 10.66 -6.76
C THR A 81 -11.47 11.71 -6.24
N GLN A 82 -12.54 11.27 -5.57
CA GLN A 82 -13.52 12.15 -4.92
C GLN A 82 -13.12 12.57 -3.49
N GLY A 83 -11.93 12.19 -3.02
CA GLY A 83 -11.45 12.50 -1.67
C GLY A 83 -12.18 11.74 -0.55
N ARG A 84 -12.95 10.69 -0.89
CA ARG A 84 -13.64 9.82 0.06
C ARG A 84 -12.73 8.67 0.48
N LYS A 85 -12.85 8.28 1.75
CA LYS A 85 -12.11 7.15 2.33
C LYS A 85 -12.88 5.86 2.08
N ALA A 86 -12.22 4.84 1.56
CA ALA A 86 -12.85 3.56 1.23
C ALA A 86 -12.16 2.38 1.91
N ILE A 87 -12.92 1.35 2.27
CA ILE A 87 -12.42 0.03 2.65
C ILE A 87 -12.79 -0.94 1.54
N LEU A 88 -11.77 -1.52 0.90
CA LEU A 88 -11.97 -2.49 -0.17
C LEU A 88 -12.34 -3.84 0.44
N VAL A 89 -13.60 -4.25 0.22
CA VAL A 89 -14.14 -5.51 0.72
C VAL A 89 -14.25 -6.51 -0.43
N ARG A 90 -13.52 -7.61 -0.32
CA ARG A 90 -13.49 -8.67 -1.35
C ARG A 90 -13.66 -10.05 -0.71
N ILE A 91 -14.07 -11.04 -1.49
CA ILE A 91 -13.98 -12.44 -1.06
C ILE A 91 -12.51 -12.82 -0.96
N GLU A 92 -11.77 -12.55 -2.03
CA GLU A 92 -10.33 -12.67 -2.18
C GLU A 92 -9.87 -11.60 -3.18
N THR A 93 -8.60 -11.19 -3.10
CA THR A 93 -8.01 -10.24 -4.05
C THR A 93 -7.17 -10.97 -5.09
N SER A 94 -7.10 -10.44 -6.30
CA SER A 94 -6.19 -10.87 -7.36
C SER A 94 -5.21 -9.74 -7.74
N PRO A 95 -4.20 -10.00 -8.60
CA PRO A 95 -3.33 -8.93 -9.13
C PRO A 95 -4.07 -7.79 -9.83
N GLU A 96 -5.28 -8.01 -10.33
CA GLU A 96 -6.12 -6.98 -10.96
C GLU A 96 -6.66 -5.95 -9.95
N ASP A 97 -6.72 -6.32 -8.67
CA ASP A 97 -7.21 -5.46 -7.60
C ASP A 97 -6.13 -4.49 -7.07
N ILE A 98 -4.88 -4.53 -7.59
CA ILE A 98 -3.74 -3.75 -7.06
C ILE A 98 -4.04 -2.25 -6.99
N HIS A 99 -4.65 -1.68 -8.04
CA HIS A 99 -4.93 -0.25 -8.06
C HIS A 99 -5.96 0.15 -7.00
N GLY A 100 -7.02 -0.64 -6.84
CA GLY A 100 -8.03 -0.45 -5.80
C GLY A 100 -7.48 -0.67 -4.38
N MET A 101 -6.58 -1.64 -4.20
CA MET A 101 -5.85 -1.84 -2.93
C MET A 101 -4.98 -0.62 -2.62
N HIS A 102 -4.32 -0.04 -3.62
CA HIS A 102 -3.56 1.20 -3.49
C HIS A 102 -4.46 2.44 -3.30
N ALA A 103 -5.72 2.37 -3.72
CA ALA A 103 -6.68 3.45 -3.52
C ALA A 103 -7.36 3.43 -2.13
N ALA A 104 -7.69 2.26 -1.60
CA ALA A 104 -8.44 2.10 -0.35
C ALA A 104 -7.61 2.43 0.92
N GLU A 105 -8.23 2.90 2.00
CA GLU A 105 -7.56 3.11 3.30
C GLU A 105 -7.20 1.78 3.98
N GLY A 106 -7.91 0.70 3.63
CA GLY A 106 -7.70 -0.62 4.18
C GLY A 106 -8.41 -1.70 3.39
N ILE A 107 -8.01 -2.95 3.61
CA ILE A 107 -8.46 -4.11 2.85
C ILE A 107 -9.10 -5.13 3.79
N LEU A 108 -10.27 -5.64 3.41
CA LEU A 108 -10.98 -6.69 4.12
C LEU A 108 -11.27 -7.84 3.18
N THR A 109 -10.80 -9.04 3.50
CA THR A 109 -11.18 -10.25 2.77
C THR A 109 -11.89 -11.28 3.63
N THR A 110 -12.91 -11.95 3.07
CA THR A 110 -13.62 -13.04 3.76
C THR A 110 -12.89 -14.37 3.66
N ARG A 111 -12.02 -14.53 2.65
CA ARG A 111 -11.15 -15.69 2.42
C ARG A 111 -9.69 -15.25 2.32
N GLY A 112 -8.77 -16.19 2.56
CA GLY A 112 -7.34 -15.97 2.46
C GLY A 112 -6.65 -16.03 3.82
N GLY A 113 -5.40 -16.51 3.84
CA GLY A 113 -4.58 -16.59 5.05
C GLY A 113 -3.63 -15.40 5.22
N MET A 114 -2.70 -15.55 6.16
CA MET A 114 -1.62 -14.58 6.40
C MET A 114 -0.64 -14.43 5.22
N THR A 115 -0.63 -15.38 4.28
CA THR A 115 0.19 -15.41 3.06
C THR A 115 -0.63 -15.22 1.78
N SER A 116 -1.91 -14.86 1.91
CA SER A 116 -2.75 -14.55 0.74
C SER A 116 -2.27 -13.31 0.01
N HIS A 117 -2.68 -13.16 -1.26
CA HIS A 117 -2.39 -11.98 -2.07
C HIS A 117 -2.69 -10.68 -1.31
N ALA A 118 -3.89 -10.57 -0.73
CA ALA A 118 -4.31 -9.42 0.07
C ALA A 118 -3.33 -9.10 1.21
N ALA A 119 -2.90 -10.14 1.95
CA ALA A 119 -2.02 -9.98 3.10
C ALA A 119 -0.61 -9.54 2.71
N VAL A 120 -0.04 -10.13 1.65
CA VAL A 120 1.32 -9.81 1.18
C VAL A 120 1.37 -8.40 0.61
N VAL A 121 0.43 -8.06 -0.27
CA VAL A 121 0.39 -6.75 -0.93
C VAL A 121 0.07 -5.64 0.08
N ALA A 122 -0.91 -5.84 0.98
CA ALA A 122 -1.23 -4.84 1.99
C ALA A 122 -0.07 -4.53 2.94
N ARG A 123 0.68 -5.56 3.36
CA ARG A 123 1.91 -5.35 4.15
C ARG A 123 2.97 -4.58 3.37
N GLY A 124 3.16 -4.90 2.09
CA GLY A 124 4.09 -4.16 1.23
C GLY A 124 3.72 -2.69 1.07
N MET A 125 2.41 -2.38 1.07
CA MET A 125 1.88 -1.02 0.98
C MET A 125 1.73 -0.31 2.35
N GLY A 126 2.00 -0.99 3.46
CA GLY A 126 1.77 -0.45 4.81
C GLY A 126 0.30 -0.14 5.11
N LYS A 127 -0.64 -0.85 4.48
CA LYS A 127 -2.08 -0.62 4.67
C LYS A 127 -2.70 -1.63 5.63
N PRO A 128 -3.62 -1.20 6.52
CA PRO A 128 -4.36 -2.12 7.38
C PRO A 128 -5.10 -3.18 6.58
N CYS A 129 -4.95 -4.44 6.98
CA CYS A 129 -5.58 -5.56 6.30
C CYS A 129 -6.07 -6.61 7.29
N VAL A 130 -7.34 -6.97 7.16
CA VAL A 130 -7.95 -8.11 7.86
C VAL A 130 -8.31 -9.14 6.80
N SER A 131 -7.62 -10.28 6.80
CA SER A 131 -7.86 -11.34 5.81
C SER A 131 -8.62 -12.52 6.42
N GLY A 132 -9.32 -13.28 5.59
CA GLY A 132 -9.96 -14.53 6.05
C GLY A 132 -11.03 -14.34 7.12
N ALA A 133 -11.77 -13.23 7.10
CA ALA A 133 -12.90 -12.97 7.99
C ALA A 133 -14.11 -13.84 7.59
N GLY A 134 -14.01 -15.15 7.77
CA GLY A 134 -15.00 -16.13 7.29
C GLY A 134 -16.38 -16.06 7.95
N SER A 135 -16.52 -15.29 9.03
CA SER A 135 -17.81 -14.95 9.65
C SER A 135 -18.61 -13.93 8.82
N LEU A 136 -17.94 -13.22 7.91
CA LEU A 136 -18.55 -12.24 7.02
C LEU A 136 -18.89 -12.87 5.67
N ARG A 137 -19.97 -12.42 5.05
CA ARG A 137 -20.38 -12.87 3.71
C ARG A 137 -20.57 -11.70 2.78
N VAL A 138 -19.87 -11.71 1.65
CA VAL A 138 -19.98 -10.72 0.59
C VAL A 138 -20.93 -11.26 -0.49
N ASP A 139 -21.91 -10.45 -0.88
CA ASP A 139 -22.73 -10.68 -2.06
C ASP A 139 -22.50 -9.52 -3.04
N TYR A 140 -21.76 -9.81 -4.12
CA TYR A 140 -21.43 -8.82 -5.14
C TYR A 140 -22.65 -8.40 -5.98
N LYS A 141 -23.63 -9.29 -6.17
CA LYS A 141 -24.83 -8.97 -6.97
C LYS A 141 -25.73 -8.00 -6.22
N ALA A 142 -25.88 -8.21 -4.91
CA ALA A 142 -26.64 -7.33 -4.04
C ALA A 142 -25.84 -6.09 -3.61
N GLY A 143 -24.50 -6.09 -3.74
CA GLY A 143 -23.64 -5.04 -3.23
C GLY A 143 -23.69 -4.94 -1.70
N THR A 144 -23.66 -6.10 -1.02
CA THR A 144 -23.83 -6.18 0.43
C THR A 144 -22.78 -7.03 1.13
N LEU A 145 -22.49 -6.65 2.38
CA LEU A 145 -21.69 -7.39 3.35
C LEU A 145 -22.60 -7.78 4.52
N MET A 146 -22.75 -9.07 4.77
CA MET A 146 -23.48 -9.58 5.93
C MET A 146 -22.51 -9.90 7.07
N ALA A 147 -22.84 -9.40 8.27
CA ALA A 147 -22.03 -9.54 9.48
C ALA A 147 -22.95 -9.64 10.72
N MET A 148 -22.84 -10.71 11.50
CA MET A 148 -23.62 -10.91 12.75
C MET A 148 -25.13 -10.65 12.61
N GLY A 149 -25.73 -11.00 11.46
CA GLY A 149 -27.16 -10.79 11.19
C GLY A 149 -27.55 -9.37 10.75
N ALA A 150 -26.59 -8.44 10.66
CA ALA A 150 -26.76 -7.14 10.02
C ALA A 150 -26.28 -7.17 8.57
N THR A 151 -26.90 -6.34 7.73
CA THR A 151 -26.51 -6.15 6.33
C THR A 151 -25.97 -4.74 6.15
N PHE A 152 -24.75 -4.65 5.65
CA PHE A 152 -24.07 -3.42 5.26
C PHE A 152 -24.05 -3.33 3.74
N ARG A 153 -24.20 -2.12 3.20
CA ARG A 153 -24.24 -1.83 1.77
C ARG A 153 -23.00 -1.06 1.34
N LYS A 154 -22.78 -0.97 0.04
CA LYS A 154 -21.80 -0.04 -0.55
C LYS A 154 -22.07 1.37 -0.01
N GLY A 155 -21.03 2.05 0.46
CA GLY A 155 -21.13 3.37 1.08
C GLY A 155 -21.30 3.37 2.60
N ASP A 156 -21.70 2.25 3.22
CA ASP A 156 -21.76 2.19 4.69
C ASP A 156 -20.35 2.25 5.29
N ILE A 157 -20.20 2.93 6.42
CA ILE A 157 -18.91 3.13 7.06
C ILE A 157 -18.58 1.97 7.98
N ILE A 158 -17.36 1.45 7.85
CA ILE A 158 -16.76 0.47 8.76
C ILE A 158 -15.35 0.90 9.17
N THR A 159 -14.88 0.36 10.28
CA THR A 159 -13.49 0.44 10.71
C THR A 159 -12.89 -0.97 10.74
N ILE A 160 -11.69 -1.14 10.22
CA ILE A 160 -10.91 -2.38 10.38
C ILE A 160 -9.72 -2.13 11.30
N ASP A 161 -9.42 -3.11 12.16
CA ASP A 161 -8.22 -3.18 13.00
C ASP A 161 -7.39 -4.37 12.51
N GLY A 162 -6.45 -4.08 11.62
CA GLY A 162 -5.52 -5.04 11.05
C GLY A 162 -4.48 -5.57 12.06
N GLY A 163 -4.32 -4.91 13.22
CA GLY A 163 -3.47 -5.39 14.31
C GLY A 163 -4.12 -6.50 15.12
N ASN A 164 -5.43 -6.42 15.35
CA ASN A 164 -6.21 -7.42 16.11
C ASN A 164 -7.08 -8.32 15.23
N GLY A 165 -7.15 -8.07 13.92
CA GLY A 165 -8.01 -8.81 12.98
C GLY A 165 -9.50 -8.50 13.15
N GLN A 166 -9.86 -7.34 13.71
CA GLN A 166 -11.25 -6.99 14.04
C GLN A 166 -11.88 -6.13 12.94
N VAL A 167 -13.18 -6.34 12.69
CA VAL A 167 -14.01 -5.47 11.84
C VAL A 167 -15.09 -4.88 12.72
N LEU A 168 -15.22 -3.55 12.70
CA LEU A 168 -16.10 -2.79 13.57
C LEU A 168 -17.12 -2.00 12.76
N LYS A 169 -18.32 -1.86 13.34
CA LYS A 169 -19.40 -1.07 12.77
C LYS A 169 -19.13 0.42 12.92
N GLY A 170 -19.33 1.18 11.83
CA GLY A 170 -19.26 2.64 11.85
C GLY A 170 -17.83 3.16 11.92
N ALA A 171 -17.71 4.48 12.08
CA ALA A 171 -16.44 5.15 12.27
C ALA A 171 -16.02 5.08 13.75
N VAL A 172 -14.83 4.54 14.00
CA VAL A 172 -14.25 4.47 15.35
C VAL A 172 -13.12 5.51 15.48
N PRO A 173 -13.06 6.29 16.57
CA PRO A 173 -11.95 7.20 16.83
C PRO A 173 -10.60 6.48 16.80
N MET A 174 -9.66 7.05 16.06
CA MET A 174 -8.30 6.53 15.91
C MET A 174 -7.29 7.53 16.47
N LEU A 175 -6.22 6.99 17.06
CA LEU A 175 -5.04 7.73 17.46
C LEU A 175 -3.99 7.62 16.37
N GLN A 176 -3.53 8.77 15.90
CA GLN A 176 -2.35 8.82 15.05
C GLN A 176 -1.12 8.51 15.91
N PRO A 177 -0.15 7.76 15.38
CA PRO A 177 1.09 7.51 16.09
C PRO A 177 1.84 8.82 16.33
N GLU A 178 2.17 9.08 17.59
CA GLU A 178 3.10 10.17 17.94
C GLU A 178 4.53 9.64 17.87
N LEU A 179 5.26 10.01 16.83
CA LEU A 179 6.69 9.71 16.65
C LEU A 179 7.57 10.63 17.51
N SER A 180 7.18 10.85 18.76
CA SER A 180 7.83 11.80 19.66
C SER A 180 8.17 11.17 21.01
N GLY A 181 8.95 11.89 21.83
CA GLY A 181 9.34 11.43 23.15
C GLY A 181 10.27 10.20 23.11
N ASP A 182 9.84 9.11 23.73
CA ASP A 182 10.68 7.93 23.94
C ASP A 182 11.01 7.20 22.63
N PHE A 183 10.11 7.22 21.64
CA PHE A 183 10.40 6.64 20.32
C PHE A 183 11.53 7.40 19.63
N ALA A 184 11.45 8.74 19.59
CA ALA A 184 12.48 9.58 18.98
C ALA A 184 13.84 9.42 19.67
N ALA A 185 13.85 9.30 21.00
CA ALA A 185 15.08 9.05 21.76
C ALA A 185 15.74 7.71 21.38
N ILE A 186 14.95 6.63 21.25
CA ILE A 186 15.48 5.32 20.82
C ILE A 186 15.97 5.37 19.37
N MET A 187 15.24 6.05 18.47
CA MET A 187 15.67 6.21 17.08
C MET A 187 16.99 7.00 16.98
N GLU A 188 17.14 8.09 17.74
CA GLU A 188 18.39 8.87 17.79
C GLU A 188 19.57 8.01 18.27
N TRP A 189 19.37 7.17 19.29
CA TRP A 189 20.42 6.27 19.78
C TRP A 189 20.74 5.16 18.78
N ALA A 190 19.72 4.64 18.10
CA ALA A 190 19.89 3.65 17.03
C ALA A 190 20.66 4.24 15.84
N ASP A 191 20.35 5.49 15.46
CA ASP A 191 21.06 6.23 14.42
C ASP A 191 22.52 6.49 14.78
N GLY A 192 22.81 6.81 16.06
CA GLY A 192 24.17 6.98 16.55
C GLY A 192 25.00 5.70 16.59
N ALA A 193 24.36 4.54 16.78
CA ALA A 193 25.04 3.25 16.90
C ALA A 193 25.16 2.49 15.57
N ARG A 194 24.27 2.75 14.60
CA ARG A 194 24.24 1.98 13.35
C ARG A 194 25.39 2.34 12.41
N ARG A 195 25.91 1.31 11.73
CA ARG A 195 26.88 1.47 10.63
C ARG A 195 26.20 1.62 9.27
N MET A 196 25.08 0.93 9.06
CA MET A 196 24.38 0.91 7.77
C MET A 196 23.49 2.14 7.63
N LYS A 197 23.50 2.75 6.44
CA LYS A 197 22.52 3.76 6.07
C LYS A 197 21.17 3.13 5.79
N VAL A 198 20.09 3.84 6.12
CA VAL A 198 18.72 3.39 5.84
C VAL A 198 18.15 4.28 4.75
N ARG A 199 17.89 3.68 3.59
CA ARG A 199 17.23 4.32 2.45
C ARG A 199 15.87 3.68 2.23
N THR A 200 14.97 4.39 1.56
CA THR A 200 13.62 3.91 1.28
C THR A 200 13.48 3.37 -0.15
N ASN A 201 12.51 2.49 -0.35
CA ASN A 201 11.92 2.27 -1.66
C ASN A 201 10.75 3.25 -1.77
N ALA A 202 10.74 4.08 -2.80
CA ALA A 202 9.68 5.08 -2.99
C ALA A 202 9.62 5.47 -4.46
N GLU A 203 8.42 5.45 -5.02
CA GLU A 203 8.16 5.86 -6.40
C GLU A 203 7.32 7.14 -6.48
N THR A 204 6.51 7.44 -5.46
CA THR A 204 5.62 8.61 -5.48
C THR A 204 6.10 9.75 -4.58
N PRO A 205 5.69 11.00 -4.87
CA PRO A 205 5.95 12.14 -3.99
C PRO A 205 5.44 11.95 -2.55
N LEU A 206 4.32 11.23 -2.38
CA LEU A 206 3.75 10.94 -1.07
C LEU A 206 4.68 10.02 -0.27
N ASP A 207 5.11 8.92 -0.89
CA ASP A 207 6.00 7.93 -0.25
C ASP A 207 7.34 8.56 0.10
N ALA A 208 7.89 9.37 -0.81
CA ALA A 208 9.14 10.08 -0.59
C ALA A 208 9.06 11.05 0.61
N ARG A 209 7.98 11.84 0.72
CA ARG A 209 7.78 12.75 1.86
C ARG A 209 7.63 12.00 3.17
N MET A 210 6.84 10.92 3.15
CA MET A 210 6.63 10.08 4.32
C MET A 210 7.94 9.45 4.78
N ALA A 211 8.67 8.79 3.88
CA ALA A 211 9.96 8.19 4.20
C ALA A 211 10.98 9.19 4.73
N ARG A 212 11.05 10.40 4.15
CA ARG A 212 11.92 11.48 4.66
C ARG A 212 11.53 11.90 6.07
N SER A 213 10.23 11.96 6.38
CA SER A 213 9.76 12.28 7.75
C SER A 213 10.13 11.21 8.78
N PHE A 214 10.31 9.95 8.34
CA PHE A 214 10.80 8.84 9.15
C PHE A 214 12.34 8.75 9.24
N GLY A 215 13.07 9.70 8.65
CA GLY A 215 14.54 9.75 8.71
C GLY A 215 15.24 8.96 7.60
N ALA A 216 14.55 8.58 6.51
CA ALA A 216 15.20 7.92 5.38
C ALA A 216 16.30 8.81 4.78
N GLU A 217 17.48 8.23 4.59
CA GLU A 217 18.69 8.91 4.09
C GLU A 217 18.79 8.87 2.56
N GLY A 218 17.65 8.93 1.88
CA GLY A 218 17.49 8.90 0.43
C GLY A 218 16.65 7.73 -0.07
N ILE A 219 16.47 7.65 -1.39
CA ILE A 219 15.71 6.60 -2.06
C ILE A 219 16.67 5.56 -2.62
N GLY A 220 16.68 4.35 -2.07
CA GLY A 220 17.52 3.23 -2.50
C GLY A 220 17.02 2.56 -3.77
N LEU A 221 15.72 2.63 -4.02
CA LEU A 221 15.08 2.09 -5.21
C LEU A 221 13.82 2.87 -5.54
N CYS A 222 13.83 3.57 -6.68
CA CYS A 222 12.65 4.10 -7.34
C CYS A 222 12.38 3.24 -8.57
N ARG A 223 11.28 2.49 -8.53
CA ARG A 223 10.79 1.63 -9.62
C ARG A 223 10.03 2.48 -10.63
N THR A 224 10.58 2.63 -11.83
CA THR A 224 9.96 3.50 -12.85
C THR A 224 8.67 2.93 -13.43
N GLU A 225 8.38 1.67 -13.17
CA GLU A 225 7.38 0.93 -13.92
C GLU A 225 5.99 1.14 -13.32
N HIS A 226 5.96 1.29 -12.00
CA HIS A 226 4.81 1.78 -11.26
C HIS A 226 4.37 3.18 -11.72
N MET A 227 5.28 4.00 -12.24
CA MET A 227 4.96 5.33 -12.75
C MET A 227 4.20 5.31 -14.08
N PHE A 228 4.05 4.15 -14.74
CA PHE A 228 3.40 4.04 -16.06
C PHE A 228 1.99 3.44 -16.03
N PHE A 229 1.55 2.86 -14.91
CA PHE A 229 0.26 2.17 -14.85
C PHE A 229 -0.95 3.10 -14.76
N ASP A 230 -0.74 4.38 -14.41
CA ASP A 230 -1.84 5.33 -14.18
C ASP A 230 -2.29 6.09 -15.44
N GLY A 231 -3.60 6.09 -15.70
CA GLY A 231 -4.30 7.02 -16.58
C GLY A 231 -3.72 7.13 -18.01
N ASP A 232 -3.40 8.34 -18.45
CA ASP A 232 -2.89 8.58 -19.82
C ASP A 232 -1.52 7.92 -20.08
N ARG A 233 -0.80 7.52 -19.02
CA ARG A 233 0.55 6.96 -19.12
C ARG A 233 0.53 5.54 -19.64
N ILE A 234 -0.43 4.74 -19.18
CA ILE A 234 -0.58 3.35 -19.64
C ILE A 234 -0.95 3.34 -21.13
N VAL A 235 -1.71 4.33 -21.60
CA VAL A 235 -2.03 4.51 -23.02
C VAL A 235 -0.77 4.80 -23.83
N ALA A 236 0.03 5.78 -23.42
CA ALA A 236 1.29 6.10 -24.10
C ALA A 236 2.30 4.92 -24.09
N MET A 237 2.33 4.14 -23.02
CA MET A 237 3.14 2.92 -22.93
C MET A 237 2.64 1.84 -23.92
N ARG A 238 1.33 1.63 -24.01
CA ARG A 238 0.73 0.71 -24.99
C ARG A 238 0.96 1.15 -26.43
N GLU A 239 0.89 2.44 -26.72
CA GLU A 239 1.22 2.99 -28.05
C GLU A 239 2.67 2.66 -28.44
N MET A 240 3.60 2.80 -27.48
CA MET A 240 5.01 2.49 -27.66
C MET A 240 5.23 1.00 -27.96
N ILE A 241 4.47 0.11 -27.30
CA ILE A 241 4.52 -1.34 -27.51
C ILE A 241 3.94 -1.75 -28.88
N LEU A 242 2.84 -1.12 -29.31
CA LEU A 242 2.14 -1.41 -30.57
C LEU A 242 2.74 -0.72 -31.81
N ALA A 243 3.73 0.15 -31.62
CA ALA A 243 4.43 0.82 -32.71
C ALA A 243 5.13 -0.20 -33.64
N ASP A 244 4.88 -0.08 -34.93
CA ASP A 244 5.48 -0.94 -35.97
C ASP A 244 6.82 -0.37 -36.44
N THR A 245 7.01 0.95 -36.29
CA THR A 245 8.24 1.64 -36.69
C THR A 245 8.95 2.31 -35.52
N GLU A 246 10.27 2.51 -35.66
CA GLU A 246 11.06 3.27 -34.69
C GLU A 246 10.51 4.70 -34.52
N LYS A 247 10.04 5.31 -35.61
CA LYS A 247 9.49 6.68 -35.61
C LYS A 247 8.21 6.78 -34.77
N GLU A 248 7.31 5.81 -34.92
CA GLU A 248 6.09 5.70 -34.10
C GLU A 248 6.46 5.47 -32.63
N ARG A 249 7.41 4.57 -32.36
CA ARG A 249 7.88 4.28 -30.99
C ARG A 249 8.45 5.53 -30.32
N ARG A 250 9.27 6.30 -31.02
CA ARG A 250 9.82 7.58 -30.52
C ARG A 250 8.72 8.62 -30.25
N THR A 251 7.67 8.63 -31.06
CA THR A 251 6.53 9.54 -30.89
C THR A 251 5.76 9.21 -29.61
N ALA A 252 5.51 7.92 -29.34
CA ALA A 252 4.88 7.48 -28.10
C ALA A 252 5.77 7.76 -26.87
N LEU A 253 7.07 7.46 -26.95
CA LEU A 253 8.04 7.77 -25.88
C LEU A 253 8.12 9.26 -25.57
N ALA A 254 7.96 10.13 -26.57
CA ALA A 254 7.96 11.58 -26.36
C ALA A 254 6.77 12.07 -25.50
N LYS A 255 5.66 11.32 -25.46
CA LYS A 255 4.53 11.58 -24.56
C LYS A 255 4.86 11.25 -23.10
N LEU A 256 5.62 10.17 -22.86
CA LEU A 256 6.02 9.74 -21.52
C LEU A 256 7.07 10.65 -20.90
N LEU A 257 7.96 11.24 -21.71
CA LEU A 257 9.06 12.08 -21.26
C LEU A 257 8.64 13.23 -20.31
N PRO A 258 7.66 14.11 -20.64
CA PRO A 258 7.26 15.19 -19.74
C PRO A 258 6.63 14.66 -18.44
N MET A 259 5.91 13.53 -18.51
CA MET A 259 5.25 12.92 -17.35
C MET A 259 6.28 12.37 -16.36
N GLN A 260 7.22 11.56 -16.84
CA GLN A 260 8.32 11.05 -16.01
C GLN A 260 9.22 12.16 -15.47
N ARG A 261 9.50 13.17 -16.28
CA ARG A 261 10.30 14.32 -15.84
C ARG A 261 9.65 15.03 -14.66
N SER A 262 8.33 15.20 -14.70
CA SER A 262 7.58 15.80 -13.59
C SER A 262 7.75 14.98 -12.31
N ASP A 263 7.58 13.66 -12.39
CA ASP A 263 7.70 12.79 -11.21
C ASP A 263 9.10 12.87 -10.59
N PHE A 264 10.14 12.85 -11.43
CA PHE A 264 11.51 12.96 -10.93
C PHE A 264 11.85 14.33 -10.36
N LEU A 265 11.30 15.42 -10.93
CA LEU A 265 11.45 16.75 -10.35
C LEU A 265 10.90 16.77 -8.92
N ASP A 266 9.68 16.26 -8.73
CA ASP A 266 9.08 16.17 -7.40
C ASP A 266 9.94 15.34 -6.45
N LEU A 267 10.41 14.16 -6.89
CA LEU A 267 11.25 13.29 -6.07
C LEU A 267 12.59 13.96 -5.69
N PHE A 268 13.23 14.67 -6.61
CA PHE A 268 14.49 15.36 -6.34
C PHE A 268 14.30 16.56 -5.41
N GLU A 269 13.22 17.32 -5.56
CA GLU A 269 12.89 18.41 -4.63
C GLU A 269 12.63 17.86 -3.22
N ILE A 270 11.84 16.80 -3.11
CA ILE A 270 11.51 16.15 -1.84
C ILE A 270 12.74 15.52 -1.20
N MET A 271 13.70 15.02 -1.98
CA MET A 271 14.93 14.39 -1.48
C MET A 271 16.14 15.33 -1.58
N ALA A 272 15.93 16.65 -1.61
CA ALA A 272 17.01 17.63 -1.72
C ALA A 272 18.12 17.37 -0.68
N GLY A 273 19.35 17.16 -1.19
CA GLY A 273 20.54 16.84 -0.39
C GLY A 273 20.78 15.35 -0.13
N LEU A 274 19.89 14.46 -0.59
CA LEU A 274 19.97 13.00 -0.39
C LEU A 274 20.04 12.24 -1.72
N PRO A 275 20.67 11.05 -1.76
CA PRO A 275 20.78 10.27 -2.98
C PRO A 275 19.47 9.60 -3.38
N VAL A 276 19.09 9.75 -4.65
CA VAL A 276 17.92 9.09 -5.26
C VAL A 276 18.40 8.11 -6.32
N THR A 277 18.17 6.81 -6.08
CA THR A 277 18.52 5.73 -7.01
C THR A 277 17.30 5.34 -7.82
N ILE A 278 17.35 5.59 -9.13
CA ILE A 278 16.28 5.29 -10.09
C ILE A 278 16.65 4.01 -10.83
N ARG A 279 15.75 3.02 -10.82
CA ARG A 279 15.89 1.82 -11.64
C ARG A 279 15.16 2.04 -12.96
N LEU A 280 15.81 1.68 -14.06
CA LEU A 280 15.19 1.67 -15.38
C LEU A 280 14.08 0.61 -15.45
N LEU A 281 13.32 0.62 -16.54
CA LEU A 281 12.22 -0.31 -16.78
C LEU A 281 12.71 -1.77 -16.71
N ASP A 282 12.12 -2.53 -15.79
CA ASP A 282 12.45 -3.94 -15.47
C ASP A 282 11.46 -4.99 -16.01
N PRO A 283 10.11 -4.81 -15.93
CA PRO A 283 9.17 -5.85 -16.27
C PRO A 283 9.08 -6.04 -17.79
N PRO A 284 8.70 -7.25 -18.22
CA PRO A 284 8.46 -7.53 -19.63
C PRO A 284 7.26 -6.74 -20.15
N LEU A 285 7.29 -6.42 -21.44
CA LEU A 285 6.31 -5.51 -22.04
C LEU A 285 4.87 -6.05 -22.03
N HIS A 286 4.69 -7.37 -21.95
CA HIS A 286 3.34 -7.97 -21.87
C HIS A 286 2.59 -7.61 -20.59
N GLU A 287 3.27 -7.17 -19.51
CA GLU A 287 2.60 -6.72 -18.29
C GLU A 287 1.76 -5.45 -18.50
N PHE A 288 2.08 -4.63 -19.51
CA PHE A 288 1.34 -3.41 -19.83
C PHE A 288 0.18 -3.65 -20.82
N LEU A 289 0.06 -4.85 -21.36
CA LEU A 289 -0.97 -5.21 -22.32
C LEU A 289 -2.24 -5.73 -21.63
N PRO A 290 -3.43 -5.51 -22.21
CA PRO A 290 -4.68 -6.02 -21.67
C PRO A 290 -4.68 -7.56 -21.62
N LYS A 291 -5.28 -8.12 -20.57
CA LYS A 291 -5.30 -9.57 -20.32
C LYS A 291 -6.64 -10.21 -20.66
N THR A 292 -7.72 -9.44 -20.68
CA THR A 292 -9.07 -9.93 -20.97
C THR A 292 -9.57 -9.43 -22.33
N GLU A 293 -10.51 -10.16 -22.93
CA GLU A 293 -11.13 -9.77 -24.21
C GLU A 293 -11.91 -8.44 -24.10
N GLU A 294 -12.49 -8.16 -22.94
CA GLU A 294 -13.17 -6.89 -22.67
C GLU A 294 -12.16 -5.73 -22.65
N GLU A 295 -11.05 -5.88 -21.93
CA GLU A 295 -9.97 -4.89 -21.92
C GLU A 295 -9.34 -4.69 -23.30
N VAL A 296 -9.17 -5.77 -24.08
CA VAL A 296 -8.66 -5.66 -25.46
C VAL A 296 -9.59 -4.79 -26.30
N ALA A 297 -10.90 -4.95 -26.19
CA ALA A 297 -11.88 -4.14 -26.92
C ALA A 297 -11.85 -2.67 -26.47
N GLU A 298 -11.78 -2.41 -25.17
CA GLU A 298 -11.69 -1.06 -24.61
C GLU A 298 -10.41 -0.34 -25.04
N VAL A 299 -9.27 -1.02 -24.94
CA VAL A 299 -7.96 -0.47 -25.32
C VAL A 299 -7.88 -0.24 -26.82
N ALA A 300 -8.40 -1.17 -27.63
CA ALA A 300 -8.49 -1.04 -29.07
C ALA A 300 -9.30 0.21 -29.47
N ALA A 301 -10.45 0.43 -28.82
CA ALA A 301 -11.28 1.61 -29.05
C ALA A 301 -10.59 2.90 -28.62
N ALA A 302 -9.97 2.93 -27.44
CA ALA A 302 -9.28 4.10 -26.91
C ALA A 302 -8.07 4.52 -27.75
N MET A 303 -7.34 3.55 -28.30
CA MET A 303 -6.14 3.77 -29.11
C MET A 303 -6.44 3.87 -30.61
N ASN A 304 -7.69 3.69 -31.01
CA ASN A 304 -8.13 3.62 -32.41
C ASN A 304 -7.30 2.60 -33.24
N VAL A 305 -7.08 1.41 -32.68
CA VAL A 305 -6.37 0.30 -33.33
C VAL A 305 -7.28 -0.93 -33.43
N PRO A 306 -7.12 -1.79 -34.45
CA PRO A 306 -7.90 -3.03 -34.53
C PRO A 306 -7.61 -3.96 -33.33
N PRO A 307 -8.65 -4.55 -32.70
CA PRO A 307 -8.46 -5.53 -31.62
C PRO A 307 -7.51 -6.68 -31.98
N ASP A 308 -7.54 -7.13 -33.23
CA ASP A 308 -6.66 -8.20 -33.72
C ASP A 308 -5.18 -7.82 -33.66
N LYS A 309 -4.84 -6.54 -33.85
CA LYS A 309 -3.44 -6.06 -33.73
C LYS A 309 -2.96 -6.17 -32.28
N LEU A 310 -3.82 -5.85 -31.31
CA LEU A 310 -3.53 -6.00 -29.88
C LEU A 310 -3.37 -7.48 -29.50
N ARG A 311 -4.24 -8.37 -29.98
CA ARG A 311 -4.13 -9.82 -29.74
C ARG A 311 -2.81 -10.38 -30.26
N GLN A 312 -2.50 -10.11 -31.54
CA GLN A 312 -1.25 -10.56 -32.15
C GLN A 312 -0.02 -10.05 -31.40
N ARG A 313 -0.03 -8.80 -30.94
CA ARG A 313 1.09 -8.25 -30.17
C ARG A 313 1.22 -8.88 -28.79
N THR A 314 0.09 -9.15 -28.14
CA THR A 314 0.06 -9.80 -26.82
C THR A 314 0.58 -11.23 -26.89
N GLU A 315 0.14 -12.00 -27.90
CA GLU A 315 0.67 -13.34 -28.17
C GLU A 315 2.17 -13.31 -28.51
N ALA A 316 2.62 -12.34 -29.32
CA ALA A 316 4.03 -12.24 -29.71
C ALA A 316 4.96 -11.87 -28.54
N LEU A 317 4.44 -11.18 -27.52
CA LEU A 317 5.18 -10.80 -26.31
C LEU A 317 4.95 -11.76 -25.14
N HIS A 318 4.12 -12.80 -25.34
CA HIS A 318 3.85 -13.79 -24.32
C HIS A 318 5.09 -14.65 -24.07
N GLU A 319 5.43 -14.81 -22.80
CA GLU A 319 6.55 -15.63 -22.35
C GLU A 319 6.05 -16.71 -21.39
N PHE A 320 6.57 -17.93 -21.54
CA PHE A 320 6.19 -19.04 -20.67
C PHE A 320 6.73 -18.88 -19.24
N ASN A 321 7.87 -18.19 -19.08
CA ASN A 321 8.49 -17.85 -17.79
C ASN A 321 8.96 -16.38 -17.82
N PRO A 322 8.08 -15.41 -17.51
CA PRO A 322 8.42 -14.00 -17.43
C PRO A 322 9.33 -13.66 -16.23
#